data_AF-A0A958CS23-F1
#
_entry.id   AF-A0A958CS23-F1
#
_cell.length_a   1.000
_cell.length_b   1.000
_cell.length_c   1.000
_cell.angle_alpha   90.00
_cell.angle_beta   90.00
_cell.angle_gamma   90.00
#
_symmetry.space_group_name_H-M   'P 1'
#
loop_
_entity.id
_entity.type
_entity.pdbx_description
1 polymer ?
#
loop_
_entity_poly.entity_id
_entity_poly.type
_entity_poly.pdbx_seq_one_letter_code
_entity_poly.pdbx_strand_id
1 'polypeptide(L)'
;EGGGIKRGLTAPEAAALLELPINKVLTLIIFGLLKKGALRQVVASPLIVELAPDFVPASKDAGKSAKAKQRKDAAQTLGVALHTYEQGFLDTIEKHPRTALKDIDFDEDIKAFLTGVAARMKGFDLSDTVEYYQAIVKRAVEQAKAIEDIGQREQALDKDMEWILMDDGAPDVWITPTWHYSPIWARPSAGSGGGGLSMGGGSQPSTAPSFGDVSRGFAGYAENTASSLAAAISPGSLPSGTGGVINLAGVDRGVSKVLSSGGGGGGGGGGGGSCACACAGCACACACAGGGR
;
A
#
# COMPACT_ATOMS: atom_id res chain seq x y z
N GLU A 1 20.88 7.75 23.01
CA GLU A 1 19.51 8.25 23.13
C GLU A 1 19.45 9.59 22.42
N GLY A 2 18.93 9.64 21.20
CA GLY A 2 19.02 10.86 20.39
C GLY A 2 18.62 10.73 18.92
N GLY A 3 17.81 9.74 18.57
CA GLY A 3 17.07 9.77 17.32
C GLY A 3 15.75 10.47 17.57
N GLY A 4 15.35 11.43 16.75
CA GLY A 4 13.98 11.94 16.82
C GLY A 4 12.96 10.91 16.35
N ILE A 5 11.69 11.32 16.29
CA ILE A 5 10.61 10.53 15.69
C ILE A 5 10.80 10.47 14.17
N LYS A 6 10.76 9.27 13.57
CA LYS A 6 10.75 9.12 12.12
C LYS A 6 9.38 9.44 11.54
N ARG A 7 9.21 10.67 11.05
CA ARG A 7 7.99 11.10 10.34
C ARG A 7 8.04 10.76 8.85
N GLY A 8 6.86 10.67 8.22
CA GLY A 8 6.69 10.54 6.77
C GLY A 8 6.84 9.11 6.24
N LEU A 9 6.59 8.10 7.08
CA LEU A 9 6.39 6.73 6.61
C LEU A 9 4.98 6.58 6.03
N THR A 10 4.87 5.71 5.03
CA THR A 10 3.56 5.31 4.49
C THR A 10 2.86 4.38 5.46
N ALA A 11 1.56 4.16 5.26
CA ALA A 11 0.80 3.22 6.07
C ALA A 11 1.43 1.80 6.08
N PRO A 12 1.75 1.18 4.92
CA PRO A 12 2.44 -0.12 4.93
C PRO A 12 3.78 -0.12 5.69
N GLU A 13 4.57 0.95 5.58
CA GLU A 13 5.86 1.05 6.28
C GLU A 13 5.68 1.16 7.79
N ALA A 14 4.68 1.93 8.23
CA ALA A 14 4.29 1.99 9.63
C ALA A 14 3.76 0.65 10.13
N ALA A 15 2.93 -0.05 9.36
CA ALA A 15 2.44 -1.39 9.69
C ALA A 15 3.58 -2.38 9.93
N ALA A 16 4.65 -2.32 9.12
CA ALA A 16 5.84 -3.13 9.32
C ALA A 16 6.60 -2.78 10.62
N LEU A 17 6.64 -1.48 11.01
CA LEU A 17 7.23 -1.06 12.28
C LEU A 17 6.40 -1.43 13.50
N LEU A 18 5.07 -1.43 13.36
CA LEU A 18 4.13 -1.89 14.37
C LEU A 18 4.11 -3.43 14.47
N GLU A 19 5.02 -4.11 13.78
CA GLU A 19 5.19 -5.56 13.74
C GLU A 19 3.89 -6.30 13.37
N LEU A 20 3.05 -5.68 12.53
CA LEU A 20 1.83 -6.32 12.03
C LEU A 20 2.17 -7.53 11.15
N PRO A 21 1.25 -8.52 11.05
CA PRO A 21 1.43 -9.67 10.19
C PRO A 21 1.77 -9.28 8.75
N ILE A 22 2.74 -9.96 8.14
CA ILE A 22 3.30 -9.57 6.84
C ILE A 22 2.26 -9.64 5.73
N ASN A 23 1.33 -10.60 5.82
CA ASN A 23 0.18 -10.70 4.93
C ASN A 23 -0.74 -9.46 5.01
N LYS A 24 -0.86 -8.86 6.21
CA LYS A 24 -1.57 -7.58 6.40
C LYS A 24 -0.80 -6.42 5.77
N VAL A 25 0.52 -6.37 5.94
CA VAL A 25 1.39 -5.39 5.27
C VAL A 25 1.26 -5.49 3.74
N LEU A 26 1.33 -6.70 3.18
CA LEU A 26 1.14 -6.93 1.75
C LEU A 26 -0.25 -6.46 1.28
N THR A 27 -1.29 -6.77 2.06
CA THR A 27 -2.66 -6.30 1.77
C THR A 27 -2.73 -4.78 1.70
N LEU A 28 -2.11 -4.07 2.65
CA LEU A 28 -2.06 -2.60 2.64
C LEU A 28 -1.34 -2.07 1.40
N ILE A 29 -0.24 -2.71 0.96
CA ILE A 29 0.46 -2.32 -0.27
C ILE A 29 -0.44 -2.50 -1.50
N ILE A 30 -1.09 -3.65 -1.63
CA ILE A 30 -1.98 -3.95 -2.77
C ILE A 30 -3.19 -3.00 -2.78
N PHE A 31 -3.81 -2.75 -1.62
CA PHE A 31 -4.93 -1.83 -1.51
C PHE A 31 -4.52 -0.38 -1.77
N GLY A 32 -3.32 0.02 -1.33
CA GLY A 32 -2.72 1.30 -1.70
C GLY A 32 -2.54 1.45 -3.20
N LEU A 33 -2.06 0.41 -3.89
CA LEU A 33 -1.92 0.39 -5.35
C LEU A 33 -3.27 0.43 -6.09
N LEU A 34 -4.29 -0.26 -5.58
CA LEU A 34 -5.68 -0.18 -6.09
C LEU A 34 -6.26 1.22 -5.89
N LYS A 35 -6.08 1.81 -4.69
CA LYS A 35 -6.51 3.19 -4.39
C LYS A 35 -5.85 4.21 -5.31
N LYS A 36 -4.57 4.01 -5.64
CA LYS A 36 -3.82 4.86 -6.57
C LYS A 36 -4.21 4.66 -8.04
N GLY A 37 -5.03 3.66 -8.36
CA GLY A 37 -5.37 3.31 -9.74
C GLY A 37 -4.22 2.70 -10.54
N ALA A 38 -3.13 2.30 -9.88
CA ALA A 38 -2.01 1.60 -10.52
C ALA A 38 -2.36 0.14 -10.83
N LEU A 39 -3.25 -0.44 -10.01
CA LEU A 39 -3.86 -1.75 -10.23
C LEU A 39 -5.36 -1.60 -10.49
N ARG A 40 -5.91 -2.57 -11.21
CA ARG A 40 -7.35 -2.78 -11.37
C ARG A 40 -7.71 -4.15 -10.83
N GLN A 41 -8.82 -4.20 -10.09
CA GLN A 41 -9.39 -5.45 -9.63
C GLN A 41 -10.14 -6.12 -10.78
N VAL A 42 -9.80 -7.38 -11.07
CA VAL A 42 -10.47 -8.22 -12.08
C VAL A 42 -11.46 -9.17 -11.40
N VAL A 43 -11.04 -9.83 -10.32
CA VAL A 43 -11.88 -10.73 -9.52
C VAL A 43 -11.70 -10.40 -8.05
N ALA A 44 -12.81 -10.37 -7.29
CA ALA A 44 -12.79 -9.98 -5.89
C ALA A 44 -12.27 -11.08 -4.95
N SER A 45 -12.72 -12.33 -5.11
CA SER A 45 -12.14 -13.47 -4.42
C SER A 45 -12.19 -14.75 -5.27
N PRO A 46 -11.05 -15.46 -5.46
CA PRO A 46 -9.72 -15.05 -5.02
C PRO A 46 -9.29 -13.74 -5.72
N LEU A 47 -8.57 -12.88 -4.99
CA LEU A 47 -8.25 -11.54 -5.48
C LEU A 47 -7.31 -11.65 -6.68
N ILE A 48 -7.80 -11.27 -7.87
CA ILE A 48 -7.01 -11.17 -9.10
C ILE A 48 -6.97 -9.70 -9.49
N VAL A 49 -5.77 -9.21 -9.76
CA VAL A 49 -5.51 -7.83 -10.16
C VAL A 49 -4.66 -7.79 -11.42
N GLU A 50 -4.80 -6.71 -12.18
CA GLU A 50 -3.97 -6.40 -13.33
C GLU A 50 -3.45 -4.97 -13.22
N LEU A 51 -2.33 -4.66 -13.88
CA LEU A 51 -1.87 -3.28 -13.99
C LEU A 51 -2.91 -2.46 -14.76
N ALA A 52 -3.15 -1.24 -14.31
CA ALA A 52 -3.93 -0.30 -15.11
C ALA A 52 -3.19 -0.01 -16.44
N PRO A 53 -3.92 0.25 -17.54
CA PRO A 53 -3.34 0.47 -18.87
C PRO A 53 -2.15 1.45 -18.90
N ASP A 54 -2.26 2.55 -18.16
CA ASP A 54 -1.21 3.60 -18.11
C ASP A 54 0.07 3.13 -17.38
N PHE A 55 -0.05 2.09 -16.55
CA PHE A 55 1.04 1.50 -15.77
C PHE A 55 1.67 0.28 -16.45
N VAL A 56 1.02 -0.27 -17.49
CA VAL A 56 1.58 -1.34 -18.31
C VAL A 56 2.75 -0.76 -19.11
N PRO A 57 3.96 -1.33 -19.03
CA PRO A 57 5.10 -0.79 -19.75
C PRO A 57 4.91 -0.89 -21.27
N ALA A 58 5.37 0.14 -21.99
CA ALA A 58 5.23 0.22 -23.44
C ALA A 58 5.92 -0.93 -24.20
N SER A 59 6.92 -1.56 -23.59
CA SER A 59 7.59 -2.76 -24.10
C SER A 59 7.81 -3.76 -22.97
N LYS A 60 7.63 -5.04 -23.27
CA LYS A 60 7.91 -6.15 -22.33
C LYS A 60 9.38 -6.19 -21.92
N ASP A 61 10.26 -5.81 -22.84
CA ASP A 61 11.72 -5.83 -22.68
C ASP A 61 12.28 -4.54 -22.06
N ALA A 62 11.42 -3.59 -21.67
CA ALA A 62 11.85 -2.35 -21.04
C ALA A 62 12.63 -2.65 -19.75
N GLY A 63 13.80 -2.03 -19.60
CA GLY A 63 14.59 -2.14 -18.37
C GLY A 63 13.85 -1.56 -17.16
N LYS A 64 14.17 -2.05 -15.94
CA LYS A 64 13.50 -1.65 -14.69
C LYS A 64 13.40 -0.14 -14.50
N SER A 65 14.47 0.61 -14.81
CA SER A 65 14.47 2.08 -14.68
C SER A 65 13.51 2.77 -15.65
N ALA A 66 13.34 2.23 -16.86
CA ALA A 66 12.42 2.79 -17.84
C ALA A 66 10.96 2.54 -17.42
N LYS A 67 10.65 1.31 -16.98
CA LYS A 67 9.33 0.96 -16.41
C LYS A 67 8.98 1.85 -15.22
N ALA A 68 9.92 2.00 -14.28
CA ALA A 68 9.70 2.82 -13.09
C ALA A 68 9.48 4.31 -13.41
N LYS A 69 10.19 4.85 -14.41
CA LYS A 69 9.97 6.22 -14.87
C LYS A 69 8.57 6.38 -15.47
N GLN A 70 8.19 5.53 -16.41
CA GLN A 70 6.88 5.57 -17.05
C GLN A 70 5.74 5.52 -16.01
N ARG A 71 5.81 4.57 -15.07
CA ARG A 71 4.78 4.43 -14.02
C ARG A 71 4.71 5.64 -13.09
N LYS A 72 5.83 6.31 -12.83
CA LYS A 72 5.85 7.57 -12.06
C LYS A 72 5.18 8.70 -12.84
N ASP A 73 5.44 8.81 -14.13
CA ASP A 73 4.82 9.82 -15.00
C ASP A 73 3.29 9.59 -15.10
N ALA A 74 2.87 8.32 -15.22
CA ALA A 74 1.46 7.93 -15.17
C ALA A 74 0.80 8.27 -13.82
N ALA A 75 1.46 7.95 -12.71
CA ALA A 75 0.98 8.29 -11.37
C ALA A 75 0.83 9.81 -11.17
N GLN A 76 1.80 10.61 -11.63
CA GLN A 76 1.72 12.07 -11.59
C GLN A 76 0.54 12.62 -12.38
N THR A 77 0.24 12.04 -13.54
CA THR A 77 -0.93 12.41 -14.35
C THR A 77 -2.25 12.15 -13.61
N LEU A 78 -2.29 11.11 -12.78
CA LEU A 78 -3.43 10.79 -11.91
C LEU A 78 -3.43 11.59 -10.59
N GLY A 79 -2.45 12.47 -10.36
CA GLY A 79 -2.33 13.24 -9.12
C GLY A 79 -1.95 12.39 -7.91
N VAL A 80 -1.39 11.19 -8.11
CA VAL A 80 -0.98 10.27 -7.04
C VAL A 80 0.54 10.05 -7.05
N ALA A 81 1.10 9.77 -5.87
CA ALA A 81 2.52 9.47 -5.74
C ALA A 81 2.74 7.96 -5.68
N LEU A 82 3.59 7.45 -6.58
CA LEU A 82 4.05 6.07 -6.57
C LEU A 82 5.40 5.98 -5.84
N HIS A 83 5.46 5.21 -4.77
CA HIS A 83 6.65 5.01 -3.95
C HIS A 83 7.64 4.07 -4.64
N THR A 84 8.91 4.15 -4.22
CA THR A 84 9.98 3.32 -4.80
C THR A 84 9.77 1.84 -4.51
N TYR A 85 9.31 1.48 -3.30
CA TYR A 85 9.09 0.07 -2.93
C TYR A 85 7.96 -0.57 -3.74
N GLU A 86 7.00 0.21 -4.23
CA GLU A 86 5.84 -0.28 -4.98
C GLU A 86 6.22 -0.83 -6.37
N GLN A 87 7.39 -0.46 -6.89
CA GLN A 87 7.85 -0.90 -8.22
C GLN A 87 8.06 -2.41 -8.31
N GLY A 88 8.61 -3.02 -7.25
CA GLY A 88 8.84 -4.47 -7.20
C GLY A 88 7.53 -5.24 -7.31
N PHE A 89 6.55 -4.88 -6.48
CA PHE A 89 5.21 -5.47 -6.51
C PHE A 89 4.54 -5.33 -7.89
N LEU A 90 4.63 -4.17 -8.53
CA LEU A 90 4.10 -3.98 -9.88
C LEU A 90 4.82 -4.84 -10.92
N ASP A 91 6.14 -4.99 -10.84
CA ASP A 91 6.90 -5.88 -11.72
C ASP A 91 6.53 -7.36 -11.52
N THR A 92 6.29 -7.77 -10.29
CA THR A 92 5.89 -9.14 -9.95
C THR A 92 4.48 -9.44 -10.43
N ILE A 93 3.52 -8.53 -10.24
CA ILE A 93 2.16 -8.67 -10.76
C ILE A 93 2.16 -8.69 -12.30
N GLU A 94 2.95 -7.83 -12.96
CA GLU A 94 3.05 -7.79 -14.42
C GLU A 94 3.46 -9.14 -15.03
N LYS A 95 4.34 -9.89 -14.34
CA LYS A 95 4.82 -11.20 -14.78
C LYS A 95 3.80 -12.33 -14.58
N HIS A 96 2.77 -12.12 -13.78
CA HIS A 96 1.76 -13.12 -13.42
C HIS A 96 0.35 -12.63 -13.81
N PRO A 97 0.08 -12.42 -15.11
CA PRO A 97 -1.21 -11.92 -15.56
C PRO A 97 -2.31 -12.93 -15.24
N ARG A 98 -3.45 -12.43 -14.73
CA ARG A 98 -4.64 -13.24 -14.38
C ARG A 98 -4.38 -14.33 -13.33
N THR A 99 -3.28 -14.24 -12.58
CA THR A 99 -3.01 -15.12 -11.45
C THR A 99 -3.62 -14.51 -10.18
N ALA A 100 -4.21 -15.35 -9.33
CA ALA A 100 -4.68 -14.87 -8.03
C ALA A 100 -3.48 -14.47 -7.17
N LEU A 101 -3.59 -13.36 -6.45
CA LEU A 101 -2.47 -12.82 -5.67
C LEU A 101 -1.93 -13.80 -4.63
N LYS A 102 -2.78 -14.67 -4.09
CA LYS A 102 -2.39 -15.74 -3.15
C LYS A 102 -1.44 -16.79 -3.75
N ASP A 103 -1.42 -16.91 -5.08
CA ASP A 103 -0.63 -17.91 -5.82
C ASP A 103 0.63 -17.28 -6.45
N ILE A 104 0.91 -16.00 -6.16
CA ILE A 104 2.10 -15.26 -6.62
C ILE A 104 3.10 -15.18 -5.46
N ASP A 105 4.38 -15.41 -5.72
CA ASP A 105 5.46 -15.25 -4.73
C ASP A 105 5.91 -13.78 -4.66
N PHE A 106 5.74 -13.14 -3.49
CA PHE A 106 6.16 -11.77 -3.21
C PHE A 106 7.37 -11.67 -2.26
N ASP A 107 8.07 -12.78 -2.00
CA ASP A 107 9.11 -12.83 -0.97
C ASP A 107 10.23 -11.81 -1.19
N GLU A 108 10.73 -11.71 -2.43
CA GLU A 108 11.81 -10.76 -2.77
C GLU A 108 11.34 -9.30 -2.66
N ASP A 109 10.10 -9.01 -3.03
CA ASP A 109 9.53 -7.66 -2.93
C ASP A 109 9.32 -7.26 -1.47
N ILE A 110 8.85 -8.19 -0.62
CA ILE A 110 8.70 -7.98 0.81
C ILE A 110 10.06 -7.81 1.49
N LYS A 111 11.06 -8.65 1.18
CA LYS A 111 12.43 -8.48 1.71
C LYS A 111 12.99 -7.11 1.36
N ALA A 112 12.85 -6.68 0.10
CA ALA A 112 13.32 -5.37 -0.35
C ALA A 112 12.58 -4.24 0.36
N PHE A 113 11.26 -4.37 0.53
CA PHE A 113 10.42 -3.42 1.27
C PHE A 113 10.87 -3.28 2.73
N LEU A 114 11.01 -4.39 3.46
CA LEU A 114 11.42 -4.39 4.87
C LEU A 114 12.83 -3.86 5.07
N THR A 115 13.75 -4.20 4.17
CA THR A 115 15.10 -3.63 4.15
C THR A 115 15.06 -2.11 3.97
N GLY A 116 14.17 -1.62 3.10
CA GLY A 116 13.91 -0.20 2.92
C GLY A 116 13.40 0.48 4.18
N VAL A 117 12.43 -0.12 4.89
CA VAL A 117 11.90 0.39 6.16
C VAL A 117 13.01 0.48 7.21
N ALA A 118 13.78 -0.60 7.40
CA ALA A 118 14.89 -0.62 8.36
C ALA A 118 15.95 0.45 8.05
N ALA A 119 16.30 0.63 6.77
CA ALA A 119 17.22 1.68 6.34
C ALA A 119 16.68 3.09 6.63
N ARG A 120 15.36 3.31 6.47
CA ARG A 120 14.71 4.60 6.77
C ARG A 120 14.62 4.90 8.27
N MET A 121 14.68 3.88 9.12
CA MET A 121 14.70 4.00 10.58
C MET A 121 16.09 4.26 11.15
N LYS A 122 17.15 4.12 10.36
CA LYS A 122 18.52 4.33 10.83
C LYS A 122 18.70 5.75 11.37
N GLY A 123 19.09 5.85 12.64
CA GLY A 123 19.32 7.13 13.33
C GLY A 123 18.06 7.77 13.93
N PHE A 124 16.92 7.09 13.93
CA PHE A 124 15.70 7.50 14.62
C PHE A 124 15.43 6.59 15.83
N ASP A 125 14.67 7.09 16.80
CA ASP A 125 14.24 6.28 17.93
C ASP A 125 13.06 5.39 17.53
N LEU A 126 13.20 4.08 17.71
CA LEU A 126 12.16 3.12 17.34
C LEU A 126 10.93 3.25 18.23
N SER A 127 11.11 3.40 19.55
CA SER A 127 10.01 3.46 20.50
C SER A 127 9.15 4.71 20.25
N ASP A 128 9.78 5.87 20.17
CA ASP A 128 9.10 7.14 19.90
C ASP A 128 8.39 7.12 18.55
N THR A 129 8.99 6.45 17.55
CA THR A 129 8.39 6.30 16.22
C THR A 129 7.18 5.37 16.25
N VAL A 130 7.27 4.23 16.95
CA VAL A 130 6.16 3.28 17.13
C VAL A 130 4.99 3.97 17.84
N GLU A 131 5.25 4.64 18.96
CA GLU A 131 4.23 5.39 19.70
C GLU A 131 3.57 6.46 18.82
N TYR A 132 4.37 7.18 18.03
CA TYR A 132 3.87 8.18 17.09
C TYR A 132 2.90 7.60 16.05
N TYR A 133 3.23 6.46 15.42
CA TYR A 133 2.33 5.86 14.42
C TYR A 133 1.12 5.16 15.05
N GLN A 134 1.24 4.60 16.25
CA GLN A 134 0.07 4.11 17.01
C GLN A 134 -0.93 5.24 17.27
N ALA A 135 -0.44 6.44 17.63
CA ALA A 135 -1.29 7.60 17.82
C ALA A 135 -1.96 8.08 16.52
N ILE A 136 -1.29 7.95 15.36
CA ILE A 136 -1.88 8.25 14.05
C ILE A 136 -3.03 7.28 13.73
N VAL A 137 -2.81 5.97 13.89
CA VAL A 137 -3.82 4.94 13.63
C VAL A 137 -5.06 5.20 14.48
N LYS A 138 -4.88 5.37 15.80
CA LYS A 138 -5.97 5.65 16.73
C LYS A 138 -6.74 6.92 16.35
N ARG A 139 -6.03 8.01 16.02
CA ARG A 139 -6.66 9.27 15.61
C ARG A 139 -7.46 9.12 14.31
N ALA A 140 -6.94 8.40 13.32
CA ALA A 140 -7.63 8.17 12.05
C ALA A 140 -8.97 7.44 12.26
N VAL A 141 -8.98 6.42 13.13
CA VAL A 141 -10.19 5.69 13.52
C VAL A 141 -11.18 6.60 14.23
N GLU A 142 -10.73 7.33 15.27
CA GLU A 142 -11.58 8.26 16.04
C GLU A 142 -12.20 9.35 15.15
N GLN A 143 -11.42 9.93 14.25
CA GLN A 143 -11.88 10.95 13.32
C GLN A 143 -12.92 10.41 12.34
N ALA A 144 -12.70 9.24 11.75
CA ALA A 144 -13.66 8.62 10.84
C ALA A 144 -14.98 8.24 11.55
N LYS A 145 -14.91 7.77 12.80
CA LYS A 145 -16.10 7.46 13.61
C LYS A 145 -16.91 8.68 14.00
N ALA A 146 -16.26 9.81 14.24
CA ALA A 146 -16.92 11.05 14.67
C ALA A 146 -17.71 11.76 13.55
N ILE A 147 -17.52 11.37 12.28
CA ILE A 147 -18.24 11.97 11.16
C ILE A 147 -19.61 11.31 11.01
N GLU A 148 -20.67 12.08 11.22
CA GLU A 148 -22.06 11.64 11.07
C GLU A 148 -22.53 11.63 9.61
N ASP A 149 -22.08 12.60 8.81
CA ASP A 149 -22.42 12.69 7.39
C ASP A 149 -21.73 11.57 6.59
N ILE A 150 -22.53 10.70 5.97
CA ILE A 150 -22.01 9.52 5.26
C ILE A 150 -21.09 9.90 4.11
N GLY A 151 -21.38 10.98 3.38
CA GLY A 151 -20.55 11.41 2.25
C GLY A 151 -19.17 11.89 2.70
N GLN A 152 -19.12 12.68 3.78
CA GLN A 152 -17.86 13.10 4.39
C GLN A 152 -17.11 11.93 5.04
N ARG A 153 -17.83 10.99 5.66
CA ARG A 153 -17.25 9.80 6.25
C ARG A 153 -16.61 8.91 5.19
N GLU A 154 -17.26 8.72 4.05
CA GLU A 154 -16.69 8.00 2.91
C GLU A 154 -15.39 8.64 2.42
N GLN A 155 -15.35 9.96 2.28
CA GLN A 155 -14.14 10.68 1.86
C GLN A 155 -13.00 10.54 2.89
N ALA A 156 -13.31 10.61 4.18
CA ALA A 156 -12.33 10.40 5.24
C ALA A 156 -11.80 8.96 5.23
N LEU A 157 -12.70 7.98 5.07
CA LEU A 157 -12.34 6.58 4.95
C LEU A 157 -11.50 6.32 3.70
N ASP A 158 -11.83 6.88 2.54
CA ASP A 158 -11.04 6.74 1.32
C ASP A 158 -9.60 7.24 1.51
N LYS A 159 -9.47 8.38 2.19
CA LYS A 159 -8.19 9.00 2.46
C LYS A 159 -7.35 8.17 3.43
N ASP A 160 -7.92 7.84 4.59
CA ASP A 160 -7.21 7.24 5.72
C ASP A 160 -7.37 5.71 5.82
N MET A 161 -7.95 5.09 4.79
CA MET A 161 -8.28 3.66 4.73
C MET A 161 -7.15 2.75 5.21
N GLU A 162 -5.93 2.99 4.73
CA GLU A 162 -4.76 2.15 5.02
C GLU A 162 -4.33 2.26 6.50
N TRP A 163 -4.52 3.44 7.11
CA TRP A 163 -4.27 3.64 8.54
C TRP A 163 -5.34 2.96 9.39
N ILE A 164 -6.60 3.10 9.00
CA ILE A 164 -7.75 2.54 9.72
C ILE A 164 -7.72 1.00 9.65
N LEU A 165 -7.33 0.42 8.51
CA LEU A 165 -7.19 -1.04 8.35
C LEU A 165 -6.14 -1.67 9.27
N MET A 166 -5.23 -0.89 9.85
CA MET A 166 -4.30 -1.42 10.84
C MET A 166 -4.99 -1.76 12.16
N ASP A 167 -6.10 -1.11 12.49
CA ASP A 167 -6.86 -1.32 13.72
C ASP A 167 -7.95 -2.39 13.51
N ASP A 168 -7.68 -3.61 13.98
CA ASP A 168 -8.64 -4.72 13.94
C ASP A 168 -9.81 -4.53 14.93
N GLY A 169 -9.72 -3.58 15.85
CA GLY A 169 -10.71 -3.32 16.90
C GLY A 169 -11.87 -2.40 16.47
N ALA A 170 -11.90 -1.96 15.21
CA ALA A 170 -12.85 -0.95 14.75
C ALA A 170 -13.74 -1.37 13.57
N PRO A 171 -14.41 -2.54 13.57
CA PRO A 171 -15.26 -2.96 12.45
C PRO A 171 -16.45 -2.02 12.20
N ASP A 172 -16.94 -1.36 13.24
CA ASP A 172 -18.01 -0.35 13.25
C ASP A 172 -17.64 0.94 12.49
N VAL A 173 -16.36 1.18 12.23
CA VAL A 173 -15.94 2.33 11.39
C VAL A 173 -16.34 2.11 9.93
N TRP A 174 -16.42 0.86 9.49
CA TRP A 174 -16.69 0.47 8.10
C TRP A 174 -18.16 0.20 7.79
N ILE A 175 -18.96 -0.06 8.83
CA ILE A 175 -20.35 -0.52 8.68
C ILE A 175 -21.23 0.14 9.73
N THR A 176 -22.42 0.55 9.31
CA THR A 176 -23.53 0.96 10.16
C THR A 176 -24.77 0.12 9.79
N PRO A 177 -25.85 0.11 10.58
CA PRO A 177 -27.06 -0.64 10.24
C PRO A 177 -27.68 -0.28 8.88
N THR A 178 -27.39 0.91 8.34
CA THR A 178 -28.01 1.44 7.12
C THR A 178 -27.02 1.71 5.99
N TRP A 179 -25.71 1.56 6.22
CA TRP A 179 -24.68 1.89 5.25
C TRP A 179 -23.42 1.05 5.45
N HIS A 180 -22.80 0.66 4.34
CA HIS A 180 -21.56 -0.12 4.30
C HIS A 180 -20.54 0.62 3.43
N TYR A 181 -19.32 0.77 3.94
CA TYR A 181 -18.22 1.36 3.18
C TYR A 181 -17.88 0.48 1.97
N SER A 182 -17.71 1.14 0.82
CA SER A 182 -17.17 0.54 -0.39
C SER A 182 -15.94 1.34 -0.82
N PRO A 183 -14.78 0.70 -1.07
CA PRO A 183 -13.59 1.42 -1.50
C PRO A 183 -13.74 1.93 -2.94
N ILE A 184 -13.06 3.03 -3.28
CA ILE A 184 -13.18 3.70 -4.58
C ILE A 184 -13.01 2.78 -5.81
N TRP A 185 -12.18 1.75 -5.72
CA TRP A 185 -11.94 0.83 -6.84
C TRP A 185 -13.05 -0.24 -7.00
N ALA A 186 -13.89 -0.42 -6.00
CA ALA A 186 -15.03 -1.35 -6.01
C ALA A 186 -16.38 -0.64 -6.14
N ARG A 187 -16.42 0.70 -6.07
CA ARG A 187 -17.63 1.48 -6.28
C ARG A 187 -18.09 1.36 -7.74
N PRO A 188 -19.38 1.14 -8.01
CA PRO A 188 -19.89 1.20 -9.37
C PRO A 188 -19.64 2.61 -9.91
N SER A 189 -18.85 2.72 -10.97
CA SER A 189 -18.60 3.99 -11.64
C SER A 189 -19.95 4.56 -12.10
N ALA A 190 -20.34 5.72 -11.58
CA ALA A 190 -21.58 6.41 -11.95
C ALA A 190 -21.63 6.88 -13.43
N GLY A 191 -20.64 6.49 -14.26
CA GLY A 191 -20.51 6.89 -15.67
C GLY A 191 -20.38 5.76 -16.70
N SER A 192 -20.54 4.49 -16.33
CA SER A 192 -20.54 3.38 -17.31
C SER A 192 -21.95 2.89 -17.63
N GLY A 193 -22.72 3.74 -18.32
CA GLY A 193 -23.88 3.31 -19.11
C GLY A 193 -23.41 2.56 -20.36
N GLY A 194 -22.78 1.39 -20.17
CA GLY A 194 -22.40 0.47 -21.23
C GLY A 194 -23.20 -0.81 -21.06
N GLY A 195 -24.13 -1.06 -21.98
CA GLY A 195 -25.06 -2.18 -21.93
C GLY A 195 -24.39 -3.53 -21.69
N GLY A 196 -24.46 -4.01 -20.45
CA GLY A 196 -24.27 -5.41 -20.14
C GLY A 196 -25.55 -6.16 -20.51
N LEU A 197 -25.45 -7.04 -21.50
CA LEU A 197 -26.54 -7.91 -21.91
C LEU A 197 -27.06 -8.70 -20.69
N SER A 198 -28.35 -8.50 -20.39
CA SER A 198 -29.12 -9.36 -19.52
C SER A 198 -29.26 -10.73 -20.17
N MET A 199 -28.36 -11.66 -19.85
CA MET A 199 -28.61 -13.09 -20.07
C MET A 199 -29.34 -13.64 -18.85
N GLY A 200 -30.61 -14.01 -19.08
CA GLY A 200 -31.48 -14.57 -18.07
C GLY A 200 -31.11 -16.00 -17.65
N GLY A 201 -31.52 -16.33 -16.42
CA GLY A 201 -32.04 -17.65 -16.06
C GLY A 201 -31.05 -18.81 -16.00
N GLY A 202 -30.41 -18.97 -14.84
CA GLY A 202 -29.75 -20.23 -14.48
C GLY A 202 -29.40 -20.24 -12.99
N SER A 203 -30.26 -20.87 -12.18
CA SER A 203 -29.99 -21.11 -10.76
C SER A 203 -28.80 -22.08 -10.63
N GLN A 204 -27.61 -21.53 -10.42
CA GLN A 204 -26.43 -22.30 -10.04
C GLN A 204 -25.71 -21.52 -8.93
N PRO A 205 -25.47 -22.11 -7.75
CA PRO A 205 -24.73 -21.44 -6.69
C PRO A 205 -23.25 -21.46 -7.07
N SER A 206 -22.81 -20.40 -7.74
CA SER A 206 -21.39 -20.13 -7.99
C SER A 206 -20.89 -19.20 -6.89
N THR A 207 -20.03 -19.73 -6.03
CA THR A 207 -19.34 -19.04 -4.93
C THR A 207 -18.19 -18.17 -5.45
N ALA A 208 -18.45 -17.35 -6.47
CA ALA A 208 -17.53 -16.31 -6.91
C ALA A 208 -18.05 -14.97 -6.38
N PRO A 209 -17.40 -14.35 -5.38
CA PRO A 209 -17.87 -13.09 -4.87
C PRO A 209 -17.82 -12.02 -5.97
N SER A 210 -18.99 -11.43 -6.18
CA SER A 210 -19.21 -10.30 -7.08
C SER A 210 -18.54 -9.05 -6.48
N PHE A 211 -18.32 -8.01 -7.28
CA PHE A 211 -17.97 -6.66 -6.77
C PHE A 211 -18.90 -6.22 -5.62
N GLY A 212 -20.13 -6.74 -5.59
CA GLY A 212 -21.10 -6.53 -4.51
C GLY A 212 -20.76 -7.15 -3.15
N ASP A 213 -19.79 -8.07 -3.05
CA ASP A 213 -19.40 -8.66 -1.77
C ASP A 213 -18.33 -7.84 -1.05
N VAL A 214 -17.51 -7.09 -1.80
CA VAL A 214 -16.61 -6.05 -1.21
C VAL A 214 -17.44 -4.96 -0.54
N SER A 215 -18.57 -4.58 -1.13
CA SER A 215 -19.45 -3.51 -0.63
C SER A 215 -20.36 -3.93 0.51
N ARG A 216 -20.59 -5.23 0.74
CA ARG A 216 -21.42 -5.73 1.85
C ARG A 216 -20.68 -5.81 3.19
N GLY A 217 -19.35 -5.73 3.18
CA GLY A 217 -18.55 -5.82 4.40
C GLY A 217 -17.06 -5.71 4.15
N PHE A 218 -16.59 -4.49 3.85
CA PHE A 218 -15.20 -4.23 3.50
C PHE A 218 -14.17 -4.75 4.52
N ALA A 219 -14.43 -4.63 5.82
CA ALA A 219 -13.54 -5.15 6.87
C ALA A 219 -13.29 -6.66 6.71
N GLY A 220 -14.38 -7.44 6.60
CA GLY A 220 -14.29 -8.89 6.38
C GLY A 220 -13.65 -9.24 5.03
N TYR A 221 -13.91 -8.45 3.98
CA TYR A 221 -13.21 -8.61 2.70
C TYR A 221 -11.69 -8.38 2.83
N ALA A 222 -11.27 -7.34 3.54
CA ALA A 222 -9.87 -7.02 3.79
C ALA A 222 -9.18 -8.12 4.62
N GLU A 223 -9.84 -8.60 5.68
CA GLU A 223 -9.35 -9.69 6.53
C GLU A 223 -9.21 -11.01 5.76
N ASN A 224 -10.20 -11.36 4.93
CA ASN A 224 -10.15 -12.54 4.08
C ASN A 224 -9.03 -12.43 3.03
N THR A 225 -8.85 -11.25 2.45
CA THR A 225 -7.76 -10.98 1.50
C THR A 225 -6.41 -11.15 2.19
N ALA A 226 -6.22 -10.54 3.36
CA ALA A 226 -4.99 -10.69 4.14
C ALA A 226 -4.74 -12.15 4.52
N SER A 227 -5.75 -12.89 4.95
CA SER A 227 -5.61 -14.31 5.28
C SER A 227 -5.20 -15.14 4.05
N SER A 228 -5.76 -14.85 2.88
CA SER A 228 -5.38 -15.55 1.64
C SER A 228 -3.94 -15.24 1.19
N LEU A 229 -3.48 -14.01 1.42
CA LEU A 229 -2.13 -13.57 1.07
C LEU A 229 -1.04 -14.12 1.98
N ALA A 230 -1.40 -14.73 3.11
CA ALA A 230 -0.44 -15.49 3.91
C ALA A 230 0.18 -16.65 3.11
N ALA A 231 -0.54 -17.21 2.11
CA ALA A 231 -0.02 -18.24 1.22
C ALA A 231 1.01 -17.73 0.20
N ALA A 232 0.98 -16.43 -0.10
CA ALA A 232 1.88 -15.76 -1.05
C ALA A 232 3.25 -15.40 -0.44
N ILE A 233 3.47 -15.79 0.82
CA ILE A 233 4.65 -15.45 1.62
C ILE A 233 5.24 -16.76 2.15
N SER A 234 6.47 -17.08 1.78
CA SER A 234 7.09 -18.32 2.24
C SER A 234 7.59 -18.18 3.68
N PRO A 235 7.28 -19.14 4.58
CA PRO A 235 7.72 -19.09 5.98
C PRO A 235 9.25 -19.01 6.18
N GLY A 236 10.04 -19.45 5.21
CA GLY A 236 11.51 -19.55 5.31
C GLY A 236 12.30 -18.40 4.69
N SER A 237 11.65 -17.44 4.03
CA SER A 237 12.33 -16.37 3.27
C SER A 237 12.47 -15.08 4.07
N LEU A 238 11.75 -14.93 5.18
CA LEU A 238 11.69 -13.67 5.92
C LEU A 238 12.75 -13.60 7.04
N PRO A 239 13.34 -12.42 7.29
CA PRO A 239 14.22 -12.24 8.44
C PRO A 239 13.44 -12.58 9.72
N SER A 240 13.86 -13.65 10.39
CA SER A 240 13.05 -14.32 11.41
C SER A 240 12.92 -13.49 12.69
N GLY A 241 11.68 -13.12 13.03
CA GLY A 241 11.22 -12.90 14.40
C GLY A 241 10.31 -14.07 14.83
N THR A 242 10.24 -14.34 16.13
CA THR A 242 9.46 -15.46 16.69
C THR A 242 7.97 -15.27 16.39
N GLY A 243 7.38 -16.12 15.53
CA GLY A 243 5.92 -16.18 15.31
C GLY A 243 5.35 -15.45 14.08
N GLY A 244 6.15 -15.16 13.05
CA GLY A 244 5.64 -14.48 11.84
C GLY A 244 5.45 -12.96 11.98
N VAL A 245 5.84 -12.44 13.14
CA VAL A 245 6.04 -11.01 13.41
C VAL A 245 7.49 -10.65 13.14
N ILE A 246 7.73 -9.51 12.48
CA ILE A 246 9.08 -9.04 12.19
C ILE A 246 9.56 -8.31 13.42
N ASN A 247 10.60 -8.82 14.09
CA ASN A 247 11.17 -8.14 15.24
C ASN A 247 12.14 -7.04 14.76
N LEU A 248 11.66 -5.79 14.68
CA LEU A 248 12.52 -4.63 14.40
C LEU A 248 13.20 -4.10 15.66
N ALA A 249 12.81 -4.58 16.85
CA ALA A 249 13.45 -4.23 18.12
C ALA A 249 14.96 -4.59 18.18
N GLY A 250 15.44 -5.44 17.27
CA GLY A 250 16.86 -5.73 17.08
C GLY A 250 17.64 -4.70 16.26
N VAL A 251 17.05 -3.59 15.82
CA VAL A 251 17.70 -2.64 14.89
C VAL A 251 19.01 -2.04 15.44
N ASP A 252 19.21 -2.00 16.76
CA ASP A 252 20.46 -1.54 17.39
C ASP A 252 21.60 -2.59 17.44
N ARG A 253 21.33 -3.88 17.17
CA ARG A 253 22.36 -4.94 17.20
C ARG A 253 22.32 -5.93 16.02
N GLY A 254 21.23 -5.98 15.26
CA GLY A 254 20.94 -7.00 14.25
C GLY A 254 21.06 -6.56 12.79
N VAL A 255 21.02 -5.25 12.50
CA VAL A 255 21.19 -4.74 11.12
C VAL A 255 22.58 -5.07 10.58
N SER A 256 23.59 -5.18 11.45
CA SER A 256 24.93 -5.60 11.03
C SER A 256 25.00 -7.04 10.52
N LYS A 257 24.08 -7.93 10.93
CA LYS A 257 24.14 -9.36 10.54
C LYS A 257 23.42 -9.63 9.23
N VAL A 258 22.34 -8.90 8.93
CA VAL A 258 21.65 -8.94 7.63
C VAL A 258 22.50 -8.29 6.52
N LEU A 259 23.25 -7.23 6.86
CA LEU A 259 24.20 -6.61 5.93
C LEU A 259 25.46 -7.46 5.68
N SER A 260 25.79 -8.40 6.58
CA SER A 260 27.00 -9.23 6.46
C SER A 260 26.87 -10.42 5.50
N SER A 261 25.65 -10.81 5.11
CA SER A 261 25.42 -11.93 4.18
C SER A 261 25.23 -11.52 2.71
N GLY A 262 25.38 -10.22 2.38
CA GLY A 262 25.13 -9.70 1.02
C GLY A 262 26.26 -8.84 0.43
N GLY A 263 27.46 -8.84 0.99
CA GLY A 263 28.56 -7.95 0.60
C GLY A 263 29.58 -8.60 -0.34
N GLY A 264 29.18 -8.94 -1.57
CA GLY A 264 30.07 -9.44 -2.61
C GLY A 264 30.09 -8.56 -3.86
N GLY A 265 30.96 -7.54 -3.89
CA GLY A 265 31.68 -7.11 -5.11
C GLY A 265 31.05 -6.07 -6.06
N GLY A 266 31.68 -4.89 -6.11
CA GLY A 266 31.80 -3.99 -7.28
C GLY A 266 30.65 -2.99 -7.48
N GLY A 267 30.82 -1.68 -7.59
CA GLY A 267 31.98 -0.85 -7.86
C GLY A 267 31.56 0.28 -8.82
N GLY A 268 31.71 1.54 -8.41
CA GLY A 268 31.87 2.67 -9.34
C GLY A 268 30.67 3.64 -9.55
N GLY A 269 30.75 4.80 -8.88
CA GLY A 269 30.93 6.07 -9.59
C GLY A 269 29.71 6.94 -9.95
N GLY A 270 29.69 8.16 -9.41
CA GLY A 270 29.03 9.37 -9.95
C GLY A 270 27.61 9.61 -9.38
N GLY A 271 27.32 10.62 -8.58
CA GLY A 271 27.73 12.02 -8.71
C GLY A 271 26.58 12.82 -9.33
N GLY A 272 25.68 13.37 -8.51
CA GLY A 272 24.57 14.20 -8.98
C GLY A 272 23.63 14.60 -7.85
N GLY A 273 23.94 15.73 -7.20
CA GLY A 273 23.08 16.32 -6.19
C GLY A 273 21.76 16.81 -6.77
N SER A 274 20.66 16.54 -6.07
CA SER A 274 19.39 17.20 -6.31
C SER A 274 18.85 17.73 -4.98
N CYS A 275 18.74 19.05 -4.93
CA CYS A 275 18.08 19.80 -3.89
C CYS A 275 16.59 19.42 -3.89
N ALA A 276 16.11 18.81 -2.81
CA ALA A 276 14.69 18.63 -2.57
C ALA A 276 14.13 19.93 -2.01
N CYS A 277 13.47 20.72 -2.87
CA CYS A 277 12.63 21.83 -2.45
C CYS A 277 11.30 21.24 -1.95
N ALA A 278 11.08 21.31 -0.64
CA ALA A 278 9.80 21.01 -0.02
C ALA A 278 8.93 22.28 -0.07
N CYS A 279 7.96 22.33 -1.00
CA CYS A 279 6.84 23.27 -0.91
C CYS A 279 5.61 22.47 -0.50
N ALA A 280 5.34 22.47 0.80
CA ALA A 280 4.01 22.26 1.33
C ALA A 280 3.15 23.46 0.92
N GLY A 281 2.02 23.19 0.26
CA GLY A 281 1.03 24.20 -0.06
C GLY A 281 0.43 24.80 1.20
N CYS A 282 0.86 26.01 1.53
CA CYS A 282 0.04 26.99 2.22
C CYS A 282 -0.13 28.16 1.25
N ALA A 283 -1.37 28.43 0.88
CA ALA A 283 -1.73 29.66 0.22
C ALA A 283 -1.38 30.85 1.14
N CYS A 284 -0.42 31.66 0.72
CA CYS A 284 -0.28 33.03 1.16
C CYS A 284 0.21 33.85 -0.04
N ALA A 285 -0.45 34.98 -0.25
CA ALA A 285 -0.26 35.88 -1.38
C ALA A 285 1.21 36.30 -1.54
N CYS A 286 1.78 36.05 -2.72
CA CYS A 286 3.04 36.67 -3.12
C CYS A 286 2.75 38.03 -3.74
N ALA A 287 3.04 39.08 -2.98
CA ALA A 287 3.48 40.34 -3.54
C ALA A 287 4.86 40.14 -4.18
N CYS A 288 5.00 40.59 -5.42
CA CYS A 288 6.26 40.60 -6.17
C CYS A 288 7.36 41.42 -5.48
N ALA A 289 8.58 40.88 -5.46
CA ALA A 289 9.80 41.68 -5.49
C ALA A 289 10.94 40.84 -6.07
N GLY A 290 11.60 41.36 -7.11
CA GLY A 290 12.62 40.67 -7.88
C GLY A 290 14.06 41.10 -7.57
N GLY A 291 14.97 40.60 -8.42
CA GLY A 291 16.40 40.89 -8.44
C GLY A 291 17.21 39.81 -7.74
N GLY A 292 18.27 39.21 -8.29
CA GLY A 292 19.10 39.57 -9.42
C GLY A 292 20.54 39.15 -9.09
N ARG A 293 21.24 38.61 -10.09
CA ARG A 293 22.60 38.05 -10.13
C ARG A 293 22.71 36.57 -9.77
#